data_AF-A0A6V6ZM46-F1
#
_entry.id   AF-A0A6V6ZM46-F1
#
_cell.length_a   1.000
_cell.length_b   1.000
_cell.length_c   1.000
_cell.angle_alpha   90.00
_cell.angle_beta   90.00
_cell.angle_gamma   90.00
#
_symmetry.space_group_name_H-M   'P 1'
#
loop_
_entity.id
_entity.type
_entity.pdbx_description
1 polymer ?
#
loop_
_entity_poly.entity_id
_entity_poly.type
_entity_poly.pdbx_seq_one_letter_code
_entity_poly.pdbx_strand_id
1 'polypeptide(L)'
;MSDSNIGVVDYDDIKNSVEKELGYTPDGWAGQVTDLFQKIKEHCDKQEIEYPVVSQIKQKFGQLRIYFRTVVKDERIDSLFQATIERANHSCEKCSNAAQVQLAEGFVTTLCCWCAHELVSSRRPQSKRLFGDGRPVKDGMACNVCGYRGQIDRTDEHGRCPACVKRNW
;
A
#
# COMPACT_ATOMS: atom_id res chain seq x y z
N MET A 1 -31.29 -21.48 2.48
CA MET A 1 -31.06 -20.04 2.64
C MET A 1 -29.65 -19.80 2.14
N SER A 2 -29.49 -19.16 0.99
CA SER A 2 -28.23 -19.09 0.26
C SER A 2 -27.30 -18.03 0.86
N ASP A 3 -26.08 -18.43 1.23
CA ASP A 3 -24.94 -17.57 1.66
C ASP A 3 -24.41 -16.64 0.54
N SER A 4 -25.27 -16.20 -0.37
CA SER A 4 -24.88 -15.62 -1.65
C SER A 4 -24.52 -14.14 -1.63
N ASN A 5 -24.59 -13.46 -0.47
CA ASN A 5 -24.35 -12.00 -0.36
C ASN A 5 -23.26 -11.57 0.62
N ILE A 6 -22.50 -12.51 1.22
CA ILE A 6 -21.46 -12.15 2.18
C ILE A 6 -20.20 -11.73 1.41
N GLY A 7 -19.90 -10.42 1.44
CA GLY A 7 -18.65 -9.86 0.97
C GLY A 7 -17.51 -10.06 1.99
N VAL A 8 -16.27 -9.78 1.58
CA VAL A 8 -15.10 -9.81 2.49
C VAL A 8 -15.07 -8.62 3.45
N VAL A 9 -15.83 -7.57 3.17
CA VAL A 9 -15.99 -6.41 4.05
C VAL A 9 -17.26 -6.58 4.86
N ASP A 10 -17.11 -6.60 6.17
CA ASP A 10 -18.19 -6.51 7.13
C ASP A 10 -18.39 -5.04 7.49
N TYR A 11 -19.58 -4.49 7.22
CA TYR A 11 -19.86 -3.06 7.48
C TYR A 11 -20.15 -2.77 8.96
N ASP A 12 -20.36 -3.79 9.78
CA ASP A 12 -20.46 -3.66 11.23
C ASP A 12 -19.09 -3.84 11.91
N ASP A 13 -18.11 -4.44 11.21
CA ASP A 13 -16.72 -4.60 11.66
C ASP A 13 -15.71 -4.36 10.53
N ILE A 14 -15.71 -3.14 10.00
CA ILE A 14 -14.90 -2.75 8.83
C ILE A 14 -13.41 -2.95 9.10
N LYS A 15 -12.96 -2.58 10.30
CA LYS A 15 -11.54 -2.63 10.65
C LYS A 15 -11.03 -4.07 10.60
N ASN A 16 -11.65 -4.98 11.35
CA ASN A 16 -11.13 -6.34 11.46
C ASN A 16 -11.29 -7.11 10.13
N SER A 17 -12.37 -6.85 9.38
CA SER A 17 -12.58 -7.48 8.06
C SER A 17 -11.54 -7.04 7.03
N VAL A 18 -11.17 -5.75 6.99
CA VAL A 18 -10.09 -5.25 6.11
C VAL A 18 -8.72 -5.78 6.54
N GLU A 19 -8.41 -5.76 7.84
CA GLU A 19 -7.13 -6.26 8.37
C GLU A 19 -6.95 -7.76 8.12
N LYS A 20 -8.04 -8.53 8.05
CA LYS A 20 -7.98 -9.96 7.67
C LYS A 20 -7.53 -10.16 6.22
N GLU A 21 -7.90 -9.27 5.31
CA GLU A 21 -7.56 -9.36 3.89
C GLU A 21 -6.16 -8.80 3.57
N LEU A 22 -5.77 -7.69 4.21
CA LEU A 22 -4.52 -6.97 3.91
C LEU A 22 -3.40 -7.17 4.95
N GLY A 23 -3.72 -7.73 6.12
CA GLY A 23 -2.84 -7.78 7.28
C GLY A 23 -2.95 -6.52 8.15
N TYR A 24 -2.41 -6.61 9.37
CA TYR A 24 -2.43 -5.52 10.34
C TYR A 24 -1.42 -4.43 9.98
N THR A 25 -1.88 -3.41 9.26
CA THR A 25 -1.11 -2.19 8.93
C THR A 25 -2.01 -0.94 9.08
N PRO A 26 -2.37 -0.56 10.31
CA PRO A 26 -3.31 0.55 10.54
C PRO A 26 -2.80 1.90 10.01
N ASP A 27 -1.48 2.09 9.96
CA ASP A 27 -0.88 3.28 9.34
C ASP A 27 -0.64 3.11 7.83
N GLY A 28 -0.91 1.93 7.27
CA GLY A 28 -0.63 1.52 5.90
C GLY A 28 -1.87 1.42 5.02
N TRP A 29 -1.84 0.49 4.06
CA TRP A 29 -2.98 0.28 3.17
C TRP A 29 -4.22 -0.22 3.90
N ALA A 30 -4.07 -1.03 4.96
CA ALA A 30 -5.24 -1.48 5.73
C ALA A 30 -5.98 -0.29 6.33
N GLY A 31 -5.27 0.67 6.97
CA GLY A 31 -5.88 1.91 7.46
C GLY A 31 -6.55 2.74 6.38
N GLN A 32 -5.89 2.96 5.23
CA GLN A 32 -6.47 3.70 4.11
C GLN A 32 -7.76 3.04 3.58
N VAL A 33 -7.80 1.71 3.54
CA VAL A 33 -8.95 0.95 3.06
C VAL A 33 -10.07 0.90 4.12
N THR A 34 -9.74 0.84 5.41
CA THR A 34 -10.71 1.00 6.50
C THR A 34 -11.38 2.38 6.43
N ASP A 35 -10.61 3.45 6.28
CA ASP A 35 -11.14 4.82 6.13
C ASP A 35 -12.06 4.97 4.91
N LEU A 36 -11.70 4.30 3.80
CA LEU A 36 -12.51 4.25 2.59
C LEU A 36 -13.88 3.61 2.87
N PHE A 37 -13.91 2.42 3.48
CA PHE A 37 -15.16 1.73 3.74
C PHE A 37 -15.99 2.42 4.82
N GLN A 38 -15.37 3.09 5.79
CA GLN A 38 -16.08 3.93 6.75
C GLN A 38 -16.81 5.10 6.06
N LYS A 39 -16.14 5.79 5.11
CA LYS A 39 -16.76 6.86 4.31
C LYS A 39 -17.87 6.34 3.39
N ILE A 40 -17.71 5.15 2.83
CA ILE A 40 -18.75 4.50 2.02
C ILE A 40 -19.96 4.15 2.90
N LYS A 41 -19.73 3.56 4.09
CA LYS A 41 -20.80 3.25 5.05
C LYS A 41 -21.61 4.49 5.38
N GLU A 42 -20.95 5.56 5.78
CA GLU A 42 -21.59 6.84 6.11
C GLU A 42 -22.41 7.41 4.95
N HIS A 43 -21.89 7.31 3.72
CA HIS A 43 -22.61 7.76 2.53
C HIS A 43 -23.84 6.90 2.25
N CYS A 44 -23.69 5.58 2.25
CA CYS A 44 -24.78 4.64 2.02
C CYS A 44 -25.89 4.79 3.08
N ASP A 45 -25.51 4.89 4.36
CA ASP A 45 -26.44 5.09 5.49
C ASP A 45 -27.21 6.39 5.32
N LYS A 46 -26.54 7.47 4.90
CA LYS A 46 -27.17 8.78 4.67
C LYS A 46 -28.09 8.81 3.45
N GLN A 47 -27.75 8.06 2.39
CA GLN A 47 -28.54 8.02 1.15
C GLN A 47 -29.58 6.89 1.14
N GLU A 48 -29.63 6.07 2.20
CA GLU A 48 -30.50 4.89 2.29
C GLU A 48 -30.32 3.93 1.10
N ILE A 49 -29.07 3.75 0.65
CA ILE A 49 -28.71 2.83 -0.44
C ILE A 49 -27.92 1.64 0.09
N GLU A 50 -27.94 0.53 -0.67
CA GLU A 50 -27.21 -0.68 -0.31
C GLU A 50 -25.69 -0.44 -0.29
N TYR A 51 -24.98 -1.27 0.48
CA TYR A 51 -23.52 -1.28 0.48
C TYR A 51 -22.96 -2.08 -0.70
N PRO A 52 -21.79 -1.69 -1.26
CA PRO A 52 -21.12 -2.52 -2.26
C PRO A 52 -20.61 -3.82 -1.65
N VAL A 53 -20.86 -4.93 -2.35
CA VAL A 53 -20.44 -6.27 -1.92
C VAL A 53 -19.06 -6.56 -2.51
N VAL A 54 -18.04 -6.54 -1.65
CA VAL A 54 -16.64 -6.75 -2.03
C VAL A 54 -16.34 -8.25 -2.06
N SER A 55 -15.79 -8.76 -3.17
CA SER A 55 -15.39 -10.17 -3.29
C SER A 55 -13.97 -10.45 -2.79
N GLN A 56 -13.07 -9.47 -2.89
CA GLN A 56 -11.69 -9.61 -2.47
C GLN A 56 -11.00 -8.25 -2.34
N ILE A 57 -10.09 -8.15 -1.36
CA ILE A 57 -9.13 -7.06 -1.25
C ILE A 57 -7.74 -7.71 -1.25
N LYS A 58 -6.85 -7.29 -2.14
CA LYS A 58 -5.50 -7.88 -2.19
C LYS A 58 -4.46 -6.95 -2.77
N GLN A 59 -3.21 -7.25 -2.44
CA GLN A 59 -2.06 -6.81 -3.20
C GLN A 59 -1.87 -7.69 -4.44
N LYS A 60 -1.61 -7.07 -5.59
CA LYS A 60 -1.19 -7.77 -6.81
C LYS A 60 -0.17 -6.92 -7.56
N PHE A 61 1.04 -7.45 -7.73
CA PHE A 61 2.16 -6.79 -8.43
C PHE A 61 2.49 -5.39 -7.87
N GLY A 62 2.53 -5.24 -6.54
CA GLY A 62 2.82 -3.95 -5.90
C GLY A 62 1.64 -2.98 -5.85
N GLN A 63 0.44 -3.41 -6.24
CA GLN A 63 -0.72 -2.53 -6.31
C GLN A 63 -1.90 -3.09 -5.52
N LEU A 64 -2.71 -2.19 -4.96
CA LEU A 64 -3.97 -2.52 -4.33
C LEU A 64 -5.02 -2.87 -5.41
N ARG A 65 -5.77 -3.95 -5.17
CA ARG A 65 -6.93 -4.35 -5.97
C ARG A 65 -8.10 -4.65 -5.05
N ILE A 66 -9.24 -4.04 -5.37
CA ILE A 66 -10.53 -4.30 -4.74
C ILE A 66 -11.45 -4.84 -5.83
N TYR A 67 -12.00 -6.03 -5.61
CA TYR A 67 -12.92 -6.69 -6.53
C TYR A 67 -14.32 -6.69 -5.92
N PHE A 68 -15.34 -6.54 -6.77
CA PHE A 68 -16.73 -6.49 -6.35
C PHE A 68 -17.50 -7.71 -6.87
N ARG A 69 -18.45 -8.21 -6.08
CA ARG A 69 -19.53 -9.08 -6.58
C ARG A 69 -20.66 -8.23 -7.12
N THR A 70 -21.04 -7.21 -6.35
CA THR A 70 -22.13 -6.29 -6.67
C THR A 70 -21.61 -4.87 -6.52
N VAL A 71 -21.82 -4.07 -7.58
CA VAL A 71 -21.48 -2.65 -7.60
C VAL A 71 -22.74 -1.83 -7.34
N VAL A 72 -22.61 -0.82 -6.49
CA VAL A 72 -23.62 0.21 -6.29
C VAL A 72 -23.33 1.32 -7.30
N LYS A 73 -24.32 1.70 -8.10
CA LYS A 73 -24.15 2.77 -9.10
C LYS A 73 -24.24 4.13 -8.39
N ASP A 74 -23.12 4.60 -7.89
CA ASP A 74 -23.00 5.89 -7.20
C ASP A 74 -21.62 6.52 -7.49
N GLU A 75 -21.63 7.72 -8.09
CA GLU A 75 -20.41 8.40 -8.54
C GLU A 75 -19.47 8.77 -7.38
N ARG A 76 -20.02 9.01 -6.19
CA ARG A 76 -19.22 9.35 -5.01
C ARG A 76 -18.49 8.11 -4.51
N ILE A 77 -19.17 6.96 -4.46
CA ILE A 77 -18.55 5.68 -4.10
C ILE A 77 -17.42 5.33 -5.09
N ASP A 78 -17.69 5.46 -6.39
CA ASP A 78 -16.68 5.22 -7.43
C ASP A 78 -15.46 6.14 -7.27
N SER A 79 -15.70 7.43 -7.01
CA SER A 79 -14.64 8.42 -6.77
C SER A 79 -13.81 8.09 -5.52
N LEU A 80 -14.44 7.63 -4.44
CA LEU A 80 -13.76 7.22 -3.21
C LEU A 80 -12.85 6.01 -3.45
N PHE A 81 -13.32 5.01 -4.20
CA PHE A 81 -12.51 3.85 -4.58
C PHE A 81 -11.30 4.26 -5.42
N GLN A 82 -11.52 5.03 -6.49
CA GLN A 82 -10.44 5.44 -7.39
C GLN A 82 -9.38 6.27 -6.63
N ALA A 83 -9.80 7.27 -5.87
CA ALA A 83 -8.87 8.12 -5.11
C ALA A 83 -8.07 7.34 -4.08
N THR A 84 -8.69 6.37 -3.40
CA THR A 84 -8.00 5.54 -2.39
C THR A 84 -7.05 4.55 -3.04
N ILE A 85 -7.45 3.87 -4.11
CA ILE A 85 -6.58 2.93 -4.84
C ILE A 85 -5.38 3.67 -5.42
N GLU A 86 -5.59 4.84 -6.02
CA GLU A 86 -4.50 5.66 -6.57
C GLU A 86 -3.52 6.08 -5.46
N ARG A 87 -4.03 6.58 -4.34
CA ARG A 87 -3.19 6.94 -3.18
C ARG A 87 -2.43 5.72 -2.64
N ALA A 88 -3.09 4.58 -2.47
CA ALA A 88 -2.48 3.35 -2.00
C ALA A 88 -1.33 2.93 -2.93
N ASN A 89 -1.53 2.95 -4.24
CA ASN A 89 -0.52 2.54 -5.23
C ASN A 89 0.74 3.43 -5.25
N HIS A 90 0.67 4.62 -4.64
CA HIS A 90 1.80 5.55 -4.48
C HIS A 90 2.27 5.72 -3.02
N SER A 91 1.80 4.86 -2.12
CA SER A 91 2.13 4.91 -0.69
C SER A 91 2.50 3.54 -0.14
N CYS A 92 3.25 3.54 0.95
CA CYS A 92 3.80 2.34 1.55
C CYS A 92 2.69 1.43 2.08
N GLU A 93 2.72 0.16 1.71
CA GLU A 93 1.79 -0.89 2.17
C GLU A 93 1.66 -0.95 3.71
N LYS A 94 2.73 -0.59 4.44
CA LYS A 94 2.81 -0.66 5.91
C LYS A 94 2.52 0.64 6.67
N CYS A 95 2.92 1.79 6.12
CA CYS A 95 2.93 3.05 6.87
C CYS A 95 2.51 4.28 6.06
N SER A 96 2.01 4.09 4.84
CA SER A 96 1.48 5.14 3.96
C SER A 96 2.44 6.26 3.54
N ASN A 97 3.71 6.22 3.96
CA ASN A 97 4.76 7.09 3.41
C ASN A 97 4.87 6.92 1.88
N ALA A 98 5.23 7.98 1.16
CA ALA A 98 5.41 7.93 -0.29
C ALA A 98 6.32 6.76 -0.71
N ALA A 99 5.87 5.97 -1.68
CA ALA A 99 6.58 4.78 -2.12
C ALA A 99 6.36 4.53 -3.61
N GLN A 100 7.20 3.68 -4.19
CA GLN A 100 7.06 3.22 -5.57
C GLN A 100 7.15 1.71 -5.62
N VAL A 101 6.42 1.13 -6.59
CA VAL A 101 6.47 -0.30 -6.91
C VAL A 101 7.90 -0.69 -7.25
N GLN A 102 8.45 -1.66 -6.54
CA GLN A 102 9.76 -2.21 -6.82
C GLN A 102 9.89 -3.66 -6.36
N LEU A 103 10.93 -4.34 -6.83
CA LEU A 103 11.29 -5.67 -6.39
C LEU A 103 12.07 -5.58 -5.08
N ALA A 104 11.56 -6.20 -4.02
CA ALA A 104 12.26 -6.38 -2.75
C ALA A 104 12.19 -7.86 -2.35
N GLU A 105 13.34 -8.51 -2.16
CA GLU A 105 13.44 -9.93 -1.78
C GLU A 105 12.63 -10.90 -2.67
N GLY A 106 12.56 -10.62 -3.98
CA GLY A 106 11.83 -11.45 -4.94
C GLY A 106 10.34 -11.16 -5.04
N PHE A 107 9.82 -10.21 -4.24
CA PHE A 107 8.42 -9.80 -4.26
C PHE A 107 8.27 -8.40 -4.86
N VAL A 108 7.32 -8.24 -5.77
CA VAL A 108 6.92 -6.91 -6.26
C VAL A 108 6.04 -6.28 -5.19
N THR A 109 6.49 -5.18 -4.59
CA THR A 109 5.86 -4.53 -3.45
C THR A 109 5.99 -3.01 -3.56
N THR A 110 5.15 -2.28 -2.83
CA THR A 110 5.20 -0.81 -2.70
C THR A 110 5.51 -0.45 -1.26
N LEU A 111 6.81 -0.48 -0.91
CA LEU A 111 7.31 -0.11 0.40
C LEU A 111 8.15 1.15 0.31
N CYS A 112 8.04 2.03 1.31
CA CYS A 112 8.99 3.13 1.48
C CYS A 112 10.39 2.59 1.83
N CYS A 113 11.43 3.41 1.70
CA CYS A 113 12.81 3.01 1.96
C CYS A 113 12.99 2.43 3.36
N TRP A 114 12.30 2.95 4.37
CA TRP A 114 12.37 2.46 5.75
C TRP A 114 11.85 1.01 5.86
N CYS A 115 10.60 0.78 5.47
CA CYS A 115 9.96 -0.54 5.53
C CYS A 115 10.64 -1.55 4.59
N ALA A 116 11.11 -1.10 3.42
CA ALA A 116 11.86 -1.93 2.50
C ALA A 116 13.20 -2.38 3.11
N HIS A 117 13.93 -1.48 3.78
CA HIS A 117 15.16 -1.86 4.47
C HIS A 117 14.90 -2.81 5.63
N GLU A 118 13.85 -2.60 6.41
CA GLU A 118 13.44 -3.54 7.46
C GLU A 118 13.21 -4.95 6.89
N LEU A 119 12.44 -5.04 5.79
CA LEU A 119 12.18 -6.30 5.10
C LEU A 119 13.47 -6.98 4.63
N VAL A 120 14.33 -6.25 3.91
CA VAL A 120 15.56 -6.84 3.33
C VAL A 120 16.62 -7.14 4.40
N SER A 121 16.82 -6.24 5.36
CA SER A 121 17.87 -6.40 6.39
C SER A 121 17.64 -7.63 7.26
N SER A 122 16.38 -8.05 7.44
CA SER A 122 16.04 -9.29 8.14
C SER A 122 16.57 -10.55 7.43
N ARG A 123 16.75 -10.49 6.10
CA ARG A 123 17.19 -11.62 5.27
C ARG A 123 18.65 -11.52 4.81
N ARG A 124 19.17 -10.30 4.66
CA ARG A 124 20.52 -10.02 4.14
C ARG A 124 21.25 -8.97 4.98
N PRO A 125 21.56 -9.26 6.26
CA PRO A 125 22.11 -8.26 7.18
C PRO A 125 23.49 -7.72 6.80
N GLN A 126 24.24 -8.45 5.96
CA GLN A 126 25.61 -8.08 5.58
C GLN A 126 25.69 -7.26 4.27
N SER A 127 24.60 -7.12 3.51
CA SER A 127 24.62 -6.37 2.26
C SER A 127 24.27 -4.90 2.48
N LYS A 128 25.05 -3.99 1.88
CA LYS A 128 24.70 -2.56 1.79
C LYS A 128 23.87 -2.26 0.54
N ARG A 129 24.01 -3.07 -0.51
CA ARG A 129 23.25 -2.93 -1.75
C ARG A 129 22.09 -3.91 -1.75
N LEU A 130 20.94 -3.37 -1.37
CA LEU A 130 19.75 -4.16 -1.02
C LEU A 130 18.71 -4.21 -2.14
N PHE A 131 18.72 -3.22 -3.03
CA PHE A 131 17.72 -3.02 -4.05
C PHE A 131 18.36 -2.84 -5.42
N GLY A 132 17.56 -3.11 -6.46
CA GLY A 132 18.04 -3.09 -7.84
C GLY A 132 18.97 -4.27 -8.16
N ASP A 133 19.56 -4.23 -9.35
CA ASP A 133 20.44 -5.27 -9.90
C ASP A 133 21.93 -4.96 -9.73
N GLY A 134 22.27 -3.96 -8.91
CA GLY A 134 23.65 -3.52 -8.75
C GLY A 134 24.15 -2.56 -9.83
N ARG A 135 23.31 -2.09 -10.75
CA ARG A 135 23.68 -1.01 -11.69
C ARG A 135 23.34 0.36 -11.10
N PRO A 136 24.20 1.39 -11.27
CA PRO A 136 23.85 2.77 -10.94
C PRO A 136 22.63 3.16 -11.78
N VAL A 137 21.55 3.57 -11.12
CA VAL A 137 20.38 4.09 -11.83
C VAL A 137 20.68 5.54 -12.17
N LYS A 138 20.56 5.90 -13.45
CA LYS A 138 20.83 7.26 -13.93
C LYS A 138 19.64 8.21 -13.72
N ASP A 139 18.49 7.69 -13.30
CA ASP A 139 17.42 8.54 -12.80
C ASP A 139 17.81 9.03 -11.40
N GLY A 140 17.81 10.34 -11.15
CA GLY A 140 18.23 10.93 -9.87
C GLY A 140 17.30 10.58 -8.69
N MET A 141 16.51 9.51 -8.78
CA MET A 141 15.54 9.04 -7.81
C MET A 141 15.91 7.67 -7.21
N ALA A 142 17.11 7.15 -7.49
CA ALA A 142 17.64 5.96 -6.85
C ALA A 142 18.76 6.27 -5.86
N CYS A 143 18.74 5.60 -4.71
CA CYS A 143 19.77 5.71 -3.69
C CYS A 143 21.10 5.15 -4.21
N ASN A 144 22.17 5.95 -4.15
CA ASN A 144 23.50 5.54 -4.61
C ASN A 144 24.14 4.42 -3.77
N VAL A 145 23.66 4.19 -2.54
CA VAL A 145 24.18 3.16 -1.64
C VAL A 145 23.39 1.86 -1.75
N CYS A 146 22.09 1.91 -1.42
CA CYS A 146 21.28 0.70 -1.37
C CYS A 146 20.54 0.38 -2.67
N GLY A 147 20.45 1.31 -3.62
CA GLY A 147 19.73 1.14 -4.89
C GLY A 147 18.20 1.34 -4.79
N TYR A 148 17.67 1.72 -3.62
CA TYR A 148 16.23 1.96 -3.43
C TYR A 148 15.73 3.08 -4.34
N ARG A 149 14.55 2.91 -4.97
CA ARG A 149 13.95 3.92 -5.86
C ARG A 149 12.75 4.63 -5.26
N GLY A 150 12.65 5.93 -5.51
CA GLY A 150 11.47 6.75 -5.23
C GLY A 150 11.53 7.62 -3.98
N GLN A 151 12.59 7.53 -3.17
CA GLN A 151 12.81 8.42 -2.01
C GLN A 151 14.30 8.73 -1.88
N ILE A 152 14.63 10.01 -2.05
CA ILE A 152 15.97 10.57 -1.87
C ILE A 152 15.89 11.65 -0.80
N ASP A 153 16.85 11.63 0.11
CA ASP A 153 17.03 12.74 1.05
C ASP A 153 17.67 13.90 0.29
N ARG A 154 16.92 14.98 0.09
CA ARG A 154 17.40 16.16 -0.67
C ARG A 154 18.45 16.97 0.08
N THR A 155 18.67 16.69 1.37
CA THR A 155 19.72 17.31 2.16
C THR A 155 21.03 16.54 2.08
N ASP A 156 21.03 15.32 1.55
CA ASP A 156 22.22 14.49 1.37
C ASP A 156 22.84 14.70 -0.02
N GLU A 157 24.06 15.21 -0.04
CA GLU A 157 24.83 15.44 -1.27
C GLU A 157 25.23 14.14 -1.99
N HIS A 158 25.19 12.99 -1.29
CA HIS A 158 25.56 11.69 -1.82
C HIS A 158 24.40 10.98 -2.54
N GLY A 159 23.21 11.60 -2.61
CA GLY A 159 22.04 11.01 -3.26
C GLY A 159 21.56 9.73 -2.60
N ARG A 160 21.58 9.68 -1.26
CA ARG A 160 21.08 8.54 -0.49
C ARG A 160 19.60 8.67 -0.18
N CYS A 161 18.92 7.54 0.02
CA CYS A 161 17.57 7.55 0.59
C CYS A 161 17.61 7.89 2.08
N PRO A 162 16.52 8.40 2.67
CA PRO A 162 16.45 8.75 4.08
C PRO A 162 16.90 7.63 5.04
N ALA A 163 16.58 6.37 4.70
CA ALA A 163 17.00 5.21 5.48
C ALA A 163 18.54 5.01 5.50
N CYS A 164 19.21 5.20 4.36
CA CYS A 164 20.68 5.10 4.29
C CYS A 164 21.36 6.27 5.01
N VAL A 165 20.85 7.49 4.87
CA VAL A 165 21.35 8.67 5.59
C VAL A 165 21.30 8.43 7.10
N LYS A 166 20.14 7.99 7.61
CA LYS A 166 19.95 7.75 9.05
C LYS A 166 20.82 6.63 9.61
N ARG A 167 21.12 5.60 8.79
CA ARG A 167 22.02 4.49 9.17
C ARG A 167 23.50 4.81 8.99
N ASN A 168 23.82 5.99 8.44
CA ASN A 168 25.18 6.39 8.06
C ASN A 168 25.86 5.34 7.16
N TRP A 169 25.11 4.81 6.19
CA TRP A 169 25.60 3.85 5.19
C TRP A 169 26.24 4.54 3.99
#